data_AF-A0A1G1G9J1-F1
#
_entry.id   AF-A0A1G1G9J1-F1
#
_cell.length_a   1.000
_cell.length_b   1.000
_cell.length_c   1.000
_cell.angle_alpha   90.00
_cell.angle_beta   90.00
_cell.angle_gamma   90.00
#
_symmetry.space_group_name_H-M   'P 1'
#
loop_
_entity.id
_entity.type
_entity.pdbx_description
1 polymer ?
#
loop_
_entity_poly.entity_id
_entity_poly.type
_entity_poly.pdbx_seq_one_letter_code
_entity_poly.pdbx_strand_id
1 'polypeptide(L)'
;MIEAGTARQGLRVAVLTLVLVLLAGASYQRNRVWHTLLSLWEDAASKSPLKSRVHNNLGNCYVLVGKHFKAIEAYERAVALDRNNVEAYYNLGVNFENVGILNRAVYYYDRFCKTAPSTYREQQEQACKRVSALTRNVK
;
A
#
# COMPACT_ATOMS: atom_id res chain seq x y z
N MET A 1 -25.21 1.13 55.35
CA MET A 1 -23.99 1.65 54.68
C MET A 1 -23.17 0.57 53.95
N ILE A 2 -23.17 -0.70 54.39
CA ILE A 2 -22.35 -1.78 53.78
C ILE A 2 -22.85 -2.21 52.38
N GLU A 3 -24.17 -2.30 52.17
CA GLU A 3 -24.78 -2.73 50.89
C GLU A 3 -24.51 -1.78 49.70
N ALA A 4 -24.43 -0.47 49.97
CA ALA A 4 -24.11 0.51 48.93
C ALA A 4 -22.65 0.38 48.44
N GLY A 5 -21.74 -0.12 49.29
CA GLY A 5 -20.34 -0.37 48.95
C GLY A 5 -20.16 -1.59 48.05
N THR A 6 -20.87 -2.69 48.36
CA THR A 6 -20.81 -3.93 47.58
C THR A 6 -21.44 -3.77 46.20
N ALA A 7 -22.58 -3.07 46.09
CA ALA A 7 -23.21 -2.76 44.80
C ALA A 7 -22.31 -1.90 43.90
N ARG A 8 -21.65 -0.89 44.46
CA ARG A 8 -20.70 -0.03 43.74
C ARG A 8 -19.45 -0.80 43.31
N GLN A 9 -18.97 -1.74 44.12
CA GLN A 9 -17.85 -2.60 43.78
C GLN A 9 -18.23 -3.62 42.68
N GLY A 10 -19.41 -4.24 42.76
CA GLY A 10 -19.93 -5.14 41.72
C GLY A 10 -20.10 -4.45 40.37
N LEU A 11 -20.67 -3.23 40.36
CA LEU A 11 -20.79 -2.42 39.15
C LEU A 11 -19.43 -2.08 38.54
N ARG A 12 -18.43 -1.73 39.38
CA ARG A 12 -17.05 -1.45 38.91
C ARG A 12 -16.42 -2.68 38.26
N VAL A 13 -16.54 -3.85 38.88
CA VAL A 13 -16.02 -5.10 38.31
C VAL A 13 -16.71 -5.40 36.99
N ALA A 14 -18.04 -5.30 36.92
CA ALA A 14 -18.79 -5.54 35.69
C ALA A 14 -18.36 -4.60 34.55
N VAL A 15 -18.19 -3.31 34.83
CA VAL A 15 -17.70 -2.33 33.84
C VAL A 15 -16.27 -2.65 33.40
N LEU A 16 -15.37 -2.98 34.33
CA LEU A 16 -13.99 -3.33 33.99
C LEU A 16 -13.92 -4.60 33.15
N THR A 17 -14.69 -5.64 33.50
CA THR A 17 -14.78 -6.87 32.72
C THR A 17 -15.34 -6.60 31.32
N LEU A 18 -16.38 -5.77 31.20
CA LEU A 18 -16.93 -5.38 29.89
C LEU A 18 -15.87 -4.66 29.04
N VAL A 19 -15.16 -3.69 29.61
CA VAL A 19 -14.08 -2.98 28.91
C VAL A 19 -13.00 -3.95 28.44
N LEU A 20 -12.57 -4.89 29.30
CA LEU A 20 -11.57 -5.89 28.94
C LEU A 20 -12.04 -6.80 27.79
N VAL A 21 -13.30 -7.26 27.81
CA VAL A 21 -13.87 -8.08 26.73
C VAL A 21 -13.92 -7.30 25.42
N LEU A 22 -14.32 -6.03 25.45
CA LEU A 22 -14.35 -5.17 24.26
C LEU A 22 -12.95 -4.93 23.70
N LEU A 23 -11.96 -4.66 24.54
CA LEU A 23 -10.57 -4.48 24.13
C LEU A 23 -9.97 -5.78 23.56
N ALA A 24 -10.24 -6.92 24.19
CA ALA A 24 -9.80 -8.23 23.70
C ALA A 24 -10.41 -8.54 22.32
N GLY A 25 -11.71 -8.29 22.13
CA GLY A 25 -12.39 -8.44 20.85
C GLY A 25 -11.80 -7.54 19.76
N ALA A 26 -11.55 -6.27 20.05
CA ALA A 26 -10.92 -5.33 19.13
C ALA A 26 -9.48 -5.77 18.76
N SER A 27 -8.72 -6.28 19.73
CA SER A 27 -7.36 -6.77 19.53
C SER A 27 -7.33 -8.02 18.65
N TYR A 28 -8.25 -8.95 18.88
CA TYR A 28 -8.41 -10.15 18.06
C TYR A 28 -8.80 -9.80 16.62
N GLN A 29 -9.77 -8.90 16.43
CA GLN A 29 -10.14 -8.44 15.08
C GLN A 29 -8.97 -7.77 14.36
N ARG A 30 -8.16 -6.98 15.08
CA ARG A 30 -6.96 -6.35 14.50
C ARG A 30 -5.93 -7.37 14.06
N ASN A 31 -5.73 -8.44 14.83
CA ASN A 31 -4.83 -9.54 14.47
C ASN A 31 -5.32 -10.30 13.22
N ARG A 32 -6.63 -10.37 12.96
CA ARG A 32 -7.16 -10.96 11.72
C ARG A 32 -6.78 -10.17 10.47
N VAL A 33 -6.75 -8.83 10.55
CA VAL A 33 -6.40 -7.96 9.42
C VAL A 33 -4.92 -8.11 9.03
N TRP A 34 -4.05 -8.44 9.99
CA TRP A 34 -2.60 -8.55 9.79
C TRP A 34 -2.14 -9.93 9.29
N HIS A 35 -3.07 -10.82 8.95
CA HIS A 35 -2.74 -12.17 8.52
C HIS A 35 -1.93 -12.20 7.20
N THR A 36 -2.13 -11.21 6.32
CA THR A 36 -1.34 -11.08 5.08
C THR A 36 -0.95 -9.63 4.84
N LEU A 37 0.15 -9.43 4.11
CA LEU A 37 0.57 -8.08 3.71
C LEU A 37 -0.52 -7.40 2.86
N LEU A 38 -1.20 -8.16 2.00
CA LEU A 38 -2.30 -7.65 1.19
C LEU A 38 -3.47 -7.14 2.04
N SER A 39 -3.98 -7.95 2.97
CA SER A 39 -5.09 -7.54 3.85
C SER A 39 -4.72 -6.34 4.72
N LEU A 40 -3.46 -6.25 5.16
CA LEU A 40 -2.96 -5.10 5.90
C LEU A 40 -3.01 -3.82 5.06
N TRP A 41 -2.51 -3.84 3.82
CA TRP A 41 -2.49 -2.64 2.98
C TRP A 41 -3.84 -2.30 2.36
N GLU A 42 -4.74 -3.28 2.17
CA GLU A 42 -6.15 -3.02 1.80
C GLU A 42 -6.88 -2.28 2.94
N ASP A 43 -6.71 -2.73 4.19
CA ASP A 43 -7.26 -2.03 5.36
C ASP A 43 -6.64 -0.64 5.55
N ALA A 44 -5.33 -0.50 5.35
CA ALA A 44 -4.66 0.80 5.38
C ALA A 44 -5.19 1.75 4.30
N ALA A 45 -5.41 1.26 3.07
CA ALA A 45 -5.98 2.05 1.98
C ALA A 45 -7.42 2.45 2.26
N SER A 46 -8.20 1.59 2.92
CA SER A 46 -9.57 1.91 3.35
C SER A 46 -9.60 3.00 4.42
N LYS A 47 -8.72 2.93 5.42
CA LYS A 47 -8.65 3.90 6.53
C LYS A 47 -7.92 5.20 6.18
N SER A 48 -7.06 5.17 5.17
CA SER A 48 -6.23 6.31 4.76
C SER A 48 -6.20 6.45 3.24
N PRO A 49 -7.37 6.67 2.60
CA PRO A 49 -7.51 6.62 1.14
C PRO A 49 -6.75 7.74 0.40
N LEU A 50 -6.37 8.81 1.10
CA LEU A 50 -5.68 9.96 0.51
C LEU A 50 -4.16 9.95 0.75
N LYS A 51 -3.58 8.82 1.16
CA LYS A 51 -2.13 8.69 1.40
C LYS A 51 -1.47 7.95 0.24
N SER A 52 -0.68 8.66 -0.57
CA SER A 52 0.02 8.09 -1.73
C SER A 52 0.87 6.86 -1.38
N ARG A 53 1.66 6.92 -0.30
CA ARG A 53 2.50 5.80 0.16
C ARG A 53 1.70 4.51 0.42
N VAL A 54 0.47 4.64 0.92
CA VAL A 54 -0.40 3.50 1.20
C VAL A 54 -0.77 2.77 -0.08
N HIS A 55 -1.15 3.51 -1.12
CA HIS A 55 -1.48 2.92 -2.42
C HIS A 55 -0.24 2.36 -3.14
N ASN A 56 0.94 2.98 -3.00
CA ASN A 56 2.18 2.40 -3.52
C ASN A 56 2.48 1.03 -2.88
N ASN A 57 2.37 0.94 -1.56
CA ASN A 57 2.62 -0.32 -0.87
C ASN A 57 1.53 -1.37 -1.14
N LEU A 58 0.25 -0.96 -1.29
CA LEU A 58 -0.82 -1.83 -1.75
C LEU A 58 -0.52 -2.38 -3.15
N GLY A 59 0.00 -1.53 -4.05
CA GLY A 59 0.47 -1.96 -5.37
C GLY A 59 1.53 -3.05 -5.28
N ASN A 60 2.55 -2.85 -4.43
CA ASN A 60 3.60 -3.86 -4.19
C ASN A 60 3.00 -5.20 -3.71
N CYS A 61 1.98 -5.14 -2.86
CA CYS A 61 1.30 -6.35 -2.39
C CYS A 61 0.55 -7.06 -3.52
N TYR A 62 -0.11 -6.31 -4.40
CA TYR A 62 -0.77 -6.89 -5.56
C TYR A 62 0.23 -7.55 -6.53
N VAL A 63 1.43 -6.97 -6.70
CA VAL A 63 2.51 -7.61 -7.47
C VAL A 63 2.91 -8.95 -6.85
N LEU A 64 3.11 -9.00 -5.53
CA LEU A 64 3.51 -10.23 -4.83
C LEU A 64 2.49 -11.37 -4.98
N VAL A 65 1.21 -11.06 -5.16
CA VAL A 65 0.15 -12.06 -5.41
C VAL A 65 -0.21 -12.21 -6.89
N GLY A 66 0.60 -11.68 -7.81
CA GLY A 66 0.43 -11.82 -9.27
C GLY A 66 -0.69 -11.00 -9.89
N LYS A 67 -1.29 -10.05 -9.15
CA LYS A 67 -2.41 -9.22 -9.61
C LYS A 67 -1.92 -7.91 -10.23
N HIS A 68 -1.22 -8.00 -11.35
CA HIS A 68 -0.56 -6.85 -12.00
C HIS A 68 -1.51 -5.68 -12.35
N PHE A 69 -2.73 -5.95 -12.85
CA PHE A 69 -3.69 -4.88 -13.13
C PHE A 69 -4.15 -4.13 -11.88
N LYS A 70 -4.39 -4.83 -10.77
CA LYS A 70 -4.70 -4.17 -9.49
C LYS A 70 -3.51 -3.40 -8.94
N ALA A 71 -2.29 -3.91 -9.16
CA ALA A 71 -1.08 -3.18 -8.80
C ALA A 71 -0.99 -1.85 -9.57
N ILE A 72 -1.23 -1.88 -10.89
CA ILE A 72 -1.29 -0.68 -11.74
C ILE A 72 -2.32 0.32 -11.21
N GLU A 73 -3.55 -0.09 -10.93
CA GLU A 73 -4.58 0.80 -10.37
C GLU A 73 -4.13 1.46 -9.06
N ALA A 74 -3.50 0.70 -8.17
CA ALA A 74 -3.00 1.21 -6.90
C ALA A 74 -1.85 2.21 -7.11
N TYR A 75 -0.88 1.90 -7.96
CA TYR A 75 0.19 2.85 -8.26
C TYR A 75 -0.30 4.11 -8.99
N GLU A 76 -1.29 3.99 -9.89
CA GLU A 76 -1.92 5.14 -10.56
C GLU A 76 -2.61 6.06 -9.54
N ARG A 77 -3.28 5.50 -8.53
CA ARG A 77 -3.78 6.29 -7.38
C ARG A 77 -2.66 6.94 -6.59
N ALA A 78 -1.55 6.24 -6.37
CA ALA A 78 -0.40 6.80 -5.64
C ALA A 78 0.17 8.04 -6.33
N VAL A 79 0.39 8.00 -7.65
CA VAL A 79 0.91 9.15 -8.42
C VAL A 79 -0.13 10.27 -8.56
N ALA A 80 -1.43 9.94 -8.56
CA ALA A 80 -2.50 10.94 -8.56
C ALA A 80 -2.57 11.73 -7.24
N LEU A 81 -2.34 11.05 -6.11
CA LEU A 81 -2.34 11.66 -4.77
C LEU A 81 -1.05 12.44 -4.48
N ASP A 82 0.09 11.95 -4.95
CA ASP A 82 1.38 12.62 -4.80
C ASP A 82 2.22 12.42 -6.04
N ARG A 83 2.38 13.51 -6.80
CA ARG A 83 3.18 13.52 -8.03
C ARG A 83 4.68 13.36 -7.77
N ASN A 84 5.12 13.46 -6.52
CA ASN A 84 6.52 13.28 -6.10
C ASN A 84 6.78 11.86 -5.56
N ASN A 85 5.80 10.96 -5.61
CA ASN A 85 6.04 9.55 -5.29
C ASN A 85 6.80 8.86 -6.44
N VAL A 86 8.11 9.05 -6.43
CA VAL A 86 9.04 8.58 -7.46
C VAL A 86 8.95 7.06 -7.63
N GLU A 87 8.88 6.30 -6.54
CA GLU A 87 8.79 4.84 -6.57
C GLU A 87 7.57 4.34 -7.34
N ALA A 88 6.43 5.01 -7.19
CA ALA A 88 5.21 4.62 -7.89
C ALA A 88 5.35 4.74 -9.42
N TYR A 89 6.11 5.72 -9.94
CA TYR A 89 6.39 5.80 -11.38
C TYR A 89 7.24 4.64 -11.89
N TYR A 90 8.29 4.26 -11.14
CA TYR A 90 9.10 3.09 -11.52
C TYR A 90 8.26 1.81 -11.51
N ASN A 91 7.46 1.62 -10.47
CA ASN A 91 6.59 0.45 -10.32
C ASN A 91 5.51 0.37 -11.41
N LEU A 92 4.98 1.51 -11.87
CA LEU A 92 4.10 1.58 -13.04
C LEU A 92 4.83 1.13 -14.31
N GLY A 93 6.04 1.63 -14.54
CA GLY A 93 6.88 1.22 -15.67
C GLY A 93 7.05 -0.31 -15.73
N VAL A 94 7.45 -0.90 -14.60
CA VAL A 94 7.66 -2.35 -14.47
C VAL A 94 6.37 -3.13 -14.69
N ASN A 95 5.25 -2.71 -14.10
CA ASN A 95 4.01 -3.47 -14.21
C ASN A 95 3.34 -3.32 -15.57
N PHE A 96 3.42 -2.15 -16.22
CA PHE A 96 2.96 -2.00 -17.60
C PHE A 96 3.79 -2.84 -18.58
N GLU A 97 5.10 -2.96 -18.35
CA GLU A 97 5.98 -3.85 -19.10
C GLU A 97 5.56 -5.32 -18.91
N ASN A 98 5.31 -5.75 -17.67
CA ASN A 98 4.88 -7.11 -17.36
C ASN A 98 3.54 -7.51 -18.01
N VAL A 99 2.61 -6.56 -18.17
CA VAL A 99 1.32 -6.80 -18.85
C VAL A 99 1.37 -6.53 -20.36
N GLY A 100 2.55 -6.20 -20.92
CA GLY A 100 2.76 -6.01 -22.36
C GLY A 100 2.32 -4.65 -22.91
N ILE A 101 1.91 -3.70 -22.07
CA ILE A 101 1.51 -2.34 -22.51
C ILE A 101 2.75 -1.45 -22.56
N LEU A 102 3.61 -1.71 -23.55
CA LEU A 102 4.98 -1.19 -23.57
C LEU A 102 5.07 0.34 -23.73
N ASN A 103 4.12 0.94 -24.44
CA ASN A 103 4.03 2.40 -24.59
C ASN A 103 3.84 3.12 -23.25
N ARG A 104 2.99 2.57 -22.37
CA ARG A 104 2.79 3.09 -21.00
C ARG A 104 4.00 2.81 -20.13
N ALA A 105 4.64 1.64 -20.29
CA ALA A 105 5.87 1.31 -19.57
C ALA A 105 6.97 2.36 -19.83
N VAL A 106 7.25 2.65 -21.10
CA VAL A 106 8.23 3.68 -21.51
C VAL A 106 7.87 5.05 -20.92
N TYR A 107 6.60 5.47 -21.05
CA TYR A 107 6.14 6.73 -20.49
C TYR A 107 6.44 6.86 -18.99
N TYR A 108 6.15 5.82 -18.20
CA TYR A 108 6.34 5.88 -16.75
C TYR A 108 7.82 5.75 -16.33
N TYR A 109 8.64 5.01 -17.06
CA TYR A 109 10.09 5.02 -16.87
C TYR A 109 10.70 6.39 -17.16
N ASP A 110 10.28 7.06 -18.23
CA ASP A 110 10.77 8.42 -18.54
C ASP A 110 10.38 9.41 -17.45
N ARG A 111 9.16 9.31 -16.93
CA ARG A 111 8.69 10.15 -15.80
C ARG A 111 9.53 9.89 -14.56
N PHE A 112 9.75 8.63 -14.22
CA PHE A 112 10.63 8.24 -13.13
C PHE A 112 12.03 8.87 -13.27
N CYS A 113 12.70 8.68 -14.41
CA CYS A 113 14.05 9.20 -14.62
C CYS A 113 14.14 10.74 -14.50
N LYS A 114 13.09 11.47 -14.94
CA LYS A 114 13.03 12.93 -14.83
C LYS A 114 12.82 13.44 -13.41
N THR A 115 12.08 12.69 -12.58
CA THR A 115 11.71 13.11 -11.22
C THR A 115 12.57 12.51 -10.13
N ALA A 116 13.28 11.42 -10.41
CA ALA A 116 14.00 10.66 -9.40
C ALA A 116 15.26 11.42 -8.92
N PRO A 117 15.41 11.60 -7.59
CA PRO A 117 16.65 12.11 -7.01
C PRO A 117 17.84 11.19 -7.30
N SER A 118 19.06 11.71 -7.14
CA SER A 118 20.31 10.97 -7.37
C SER A 118 20.47 9.71 -6.49
N THR A 119 19.70 9.58 -5.41
CA THR A 119 19.62 8.37 -4.58
C THR A 119 19.09 7.15 -5.34
N TYR A 120 18.35 7.35 -6.44
CA TYR A 120 17.81 6.29 -7.29
C TYR A 120 18.67 5.98 -8.52
N ARG A 121 19.97 6.30 -8.49
CA ARG A 121 20.88 6.16 -9.64
C ARG A 121 20.83 4.77 -10.28
N GLU A 122 20.80 3.72 -9.46
CA GLU A 122 20.73 2.34 -9.95
C GLU A 122 19.44 2.06 -10.71
N GLN A 123 18.30 2.43 -10.13
CA GLN A 123 16.99 2.27 -10.78
C GLN A 123 16.87 3.14 -12.03
N GLN A 124 17.49 4.32 -12.07
CA GLN A 124 17.55 5.16 -13.28
C GLN A 124 18.31 4.46 -14.40
N GLU A 125 19.45 3.85 -14.10
CA GLU A 125 20.20 3.07 -15.09
C GLU A 125 19.38 1.88 -15.60
N GLN A 126 18.71 1.15 -14.69
CA GLN A 126 17.84 0.03 -15.06
C GLN A 126 16.67 0.50 -15.94
N ALA A 127 16.00 1.60 -15.58
CA ALA A 127 14.91 2.18 -16.36
C ALA A 127 15.39 2.58 -17.77
N CYS A 128 16.54 3.25 -17.90
CA CYS A 128 17.12 3.62 -19.19
C CYS A 128 17.42 2.40 -20.08
N LYS A 129 17.98 1.33 -19.50
CA LYS A 129 18.23 0.06 -20.20
C LYS A 129 16.93 -0.55 -20.72
N ARG A 130 15.90 -0.62 -19.88
CA ARG A 130 14.57 -1.13 -20.24
C ARG A 130 13.94 -0.30 -21.35
N VAL A 131 13.89 1.03 -21.22
CA VAL A 131 13.37 1.94 -22.26
C VAL A 131 14.07 1.73 -23.60
N SER A 132 15.40 1.61 -23.60
CA SER A 132 16.19 1.38 -24.82
C SER A 132 15.93 0.01 -25.45
N ALA A 133 15.58 -1.01 -24.66
CA ALA A 133 15.19 -2.32 -25.16
C ALA A 133 13.76 -2.30 -25.74
N LEU A 134 12.82 -1.71 -25.00
CA LEU A 134 11.41 -1.62 -25.41
C LEU A 134 11.23 -0.79 -26.68
N THR A 135 11.96 0.33 -26.82
CA THR A 135 11.88 1.19 -28.01
C THR A 135 12.50 0.57 -29.26
N ARG A 136 13.47 -0.35 -29.12
CA ARG A 136 14.03 -1.11 -30.25
C ARG A 136 13.06 -2.15 -30.80
N ASN A 137 12.20 -2.71 -29.95
CA ASN A 137 11.23 -3.75 -30.32
C ASN A 137 9.91 -3.20 -30.90
N VAL A 138 9.73 -1.88 -30.95
CA VAL A 138 8.51 -1.20 -31.43
C VAL A 138 8.70 -0.62 -32.85
N LYS A 139 9.91 -0.73 -33.43
CA LYS A 139 10.19 -0.43 -34.85
C LYS A 139 10.08 -1.69 -35.68
#